data_AF-A0A0M1LIY5-F1
#
_entry.id   AF-A0A0M1LIY5-F1
#
_cell.length_a   1.000
_cell.length_b   1.000
_cell.length_c   1.000
_cell.angle_alpha   90.00
_cell.angle_beta   90.00
_cell.angle_gamma   90.00
#
_symmetry.space_group_name_H-M   'P 1'
#
loop_
_entity.id
_entity.type
_entity.pdbx_description
1 polymer ?
#
loop_
_entity_poly.entity_id
_entity_poly.type
_entity_poly.pdbx_seq_one_letter_code
_entity_poly.pdbx_strand_id
1 'polypeptide(L)'
;MAKFNMMELLNNNSKENINVENKSQKKFKTVPININELKPSDENFYSTENVVELKNSIELLGLQQNLVVKKTEDGYEIIAGHRRYKALKMLFEEGKKDFEYVPCKVESEKDALKDKLLLIITNSTARELTDYEKTVQAEKLKELLTEYKKQEKIPGRVREIVADILNTSSSQIARMEGITNNLIPEFKEEFKEAKVNISAAHELSTLPEETQQVVFEEFKDKGQLSIKDVRAKKEELKKESVRSNDKHIEKSKEEVVNLPRFKTNFEIVKDLTTDELAIFICSRCSGGNGYAGFCDLAIECKGNNKYEICKKWLRTQAQNN
;
A
#
# COMPACT_ATOMS: atom_id res chain seq x y z
N MET A 1 20.42 -9.63 14.17
CA MET A 1 19.14 -10.21 13.68
C MET A 1 19.47 -11.03 12.45
N ALA A 2 19.01 -12.29 12.36
CA ALA A 2 19.25 -13.12 11.18
C ALA A 2 18.59 -12.45 9.96
N LYS A 3 19.37 -12.20 8.91
CA LYS A 3 18.88 -11.63 7.65
C LYS A 3 18.08 -12.71 6.94
N PHE A 4 16.85 -12.39 6.51
CA PHE A 4 16.03 -13.32 5.74
C PHE A 4 16.78 -13.71 4.46
N ASN A 5 16.95 -15.01 4.23
CA ASN A 5 17.56 -15.54 3.02
C ASN A 5 16.49 -16.24 2.19
N MET A 6 16.07 -15.60 1.10
CA MET A 6 15.11 -16.16 0.14
C MET A 6 15.53 -17.55 -0.35
N MET A 7 16.84 -17.74 -0.58
CA MET A 7 17.37 -19.00 -1.08
C MET A 7 17.26 -20.12 -0.04
N GLU A 8 17.26 -19.81 1.26
CA GLU A 8 17.00 -20.81 2.30
C GLU A 8 15.53 -21.21 2.34
N LEU A 9 14.61 -20.24 2.20
CA LEU A 9 13.16 -20.52 2.17
C LEU A 9 12.77 -21.41 0.99
N LEU A 10 13.35 -21.18 -0.19
CA LEU A 10 13.13 -22.01 -1.37
C LEU A 10 13.79 -23.39 -1.26
N ASN A 11 14.79 -23.56 -0.37
CA ASN A 11 15.63 -24.74 -0.29
C ASN A 11 15.36 -25.63 0.94
N ASN A 12 14.49 -25.22 1.87
CA ASN A 12 14.25 -25.98 3.12
C ASN A 12 13.55 -27.34 2.92
N ASN A 13 12.83 -27.57 1.82
CA ASN A 13 12.34 -28.92 1.46
C ASN A 13 13.45 -29.82 0.88
N SER A 14 14.59 -29.26 0.50
CA SER A 14 15.77 -30.03 0.11
C SER A 14 16.49 -30.62 1.31
N LYS A 15 16.24 -30.15 2.54
CA LYS A 15 17.02 -30.60 3.70
C LYS A 15 16.32 -31.65 4.55
N GLU A 16 14.98 -31.73 4.51
CA GLU A 16 14.26 -32.67 5.37
C GLU A 16 14.23 -34.13 4.85
N ASN A 17 14.80 -34.42 3.66
CA ASN A 17 14.99 -35.79 3.18
C ASN A 17 16.17 -35.91 2.20
N ILE A 18 17.38 -35.51 2.59
CA ILE A 18 18.58 -35.79 1.78
C ILE A 18 19.62 -36.52 2.63
N ASN A 19 19.60 -37.86 2.54
CA ASN A 19 20.83 -38.63 2.56
C ASN A 19 21.75 -38.08 1.47
N VAL A 20 22.89 -37.53 1.87
CA VAL A 20 23.84 -36.77 1.06
C VAL A 20 24.40 -37.56 -0.13
N GLU A 21 24.14 -38.87 -0.20
CA GLU A 21 24.64 -39.76 -1.25
C GLU A 21 23.76 -39.84 -2.52
N ASN A 22 22.54 -39.31 -2.52
CA ASN A 22 21.69 -39.30 -3.72
C ASN A 22 21.15 -37.91 -4.04
N LYS A 23 22.02 -37.02 -4.57
CA LYS A 23 21.58 -35.89 -5.41
C LYS A 23 20.97 -36.44 -6.71
N SER A 24 19.80 -37.04 -6.62
CA SER A 24 18.89 -37.15 -7.76
C SER A 24 18.55 -35.71 -8.15
N GLN A 25 19.29 -35.15 -9.12
CA GLN A 25 18.85 -33.97 -9.86
C GLN A 25 17.41 -34.27 -10.28
N LYS A 26 16.42 -33.59 -9.68
CA LYS A 26 15.03 -33.67 -10.16
C LYS A 26 15.06 -33.21 -11.61
N LYS A 27 15.16 -34.16 -12.55
CA LYS A 27 15.18 -33.86 -13.99
C LYS A 27 13.90 -33.12 -14.30
N PHE A 28 14.01 -31.98 -14.97
CA PHE A 28 12.85 -31.23 -15.46
C PHE A 28 12.09 -32.14 -16.43
N LYS A 29 10.98 -32.73 -15.96
CA LYS A 29 10.13 -33.60 -16.77
C LYS A 29 8.98 -32.77 -17.31
N THR A 30 8.88 -32.71 -18.64
CA THR A 30 7.72 -32.18 -19.33
C THR A 30 6.74 -33.29 -19.64
N VAL A 31 5.46 -32.96 -19.61
CA VAL A 31 4.36 -33.80 -20.07
C VAL A 31 3.70 -33.07 -21.24
N PRO A 32 3.52 -33.72 -22.41
CA PRO A 32 2.73 -33.17 -23.50
C PRO A 32 1.25 -33.19 -23.09
N ILE A 33 0.60 -32.03 -23.09
CA ILE A 33 -0.81 -31.87 -22.71
C ILE A 33 -1.58 -31.29 -23.89
N ASN A 34 -2.77 -31.81 -24.18
CA ASN A 34 -3.61 -31.28 -25.25
C ASN A 34 -3.99 -29.83 -24.93
N ILE A 35 -3.87 -28.93 -25.90
CA ILE A 35 -4.12 -27.50 -25.71
C ILE A 35 -5.56 -27.19 -25.25
N ASN A 36 -6.52 -28.05 -25.57
CA ASN A 36 -7.92 -27.91 -25.16
C ASN A 36 -8.17 -28.33 -23.70
N GLU A 37 -7.26 -29.09 -23.10
CA GLU A 37 -7.31 -29.45 -21.67
C GLU A 37 -6.68 -28.37 -20.76
N LEU A 38 -6.04 -27.36 -21.36
CA LEU A 38 -5.42 -26.25 -20.65
C LEU A 38 -6.41 -25.09 -20.48
N LYS A 39 -6.64 -24.70 -19.22
CA LYS A 39 -7.45 -23.55 -18.83
C LYS A 39 -6.57 -22.45 -18.23
N PRO A 40 -6.71 -21.18 -18.65
CA PRO A 40 -6.08 -20.05 -17.96
C PRO A 40 -6.56 -19.98 -16.51
N SER A 41 -5.66 -19.68 -15.58
CA SER A 41 -6.05 -19.38 -14.19
C SER A 41 -6.75 -18.03 -14.09
N ASP A 42 -7.87 -17.97 -13.37
CA ASP A 42 -8.61 -16.74 -13.05
C ASP A 42 -7.80 -15.79 -12.16
N GLU A 43 -6.75 -16.29 -11.50
CA GLU A 43 -5.87 -15.47 -10.65
C GLU A 43 -4.82 -14.65 -11.44
N ASN A 44 -4.73 -14.83 -12.77
CA ASN A 44 -3.76 -14.13 -13.60
C ASN A 44 -4.11 -12.64 -13.76
N PHE A 45 -3.25 -11.78 -13.23
CA PHE A 45 -3.41 -10.32 -13.23
C PHE A 45 -2.47 -9.60 -14.20
N TYR A 46 -1.59 -10.33 -14.90
CA TYR A 46 -0.67 -9.75 -15.87
C TYR A 46 -1.35 -9.56 -17.23
N SER A 47 -1.01 -8.46 -17.92
CA SER A 47 -1.53 -8.21 -19.27
C SER A 47 -1.16 -9.34 -20.24
N THR A 48 -2.14 -9.73 -21.06
CA THR A 48 -1.96 -10.72 -22.15
C THR A 48 -2.01 -10.07 -23.53
N GLU A 49 -1.62 -8.79 -23.61
CA GLU A 49 -1.51 -8.03 -24.86
C GLU A 49 -0.17 -8.30 -25.57
N ASN A 50 -0.05 -7.80 -26.81
CA ASN A 50 1.13 -7.99 -27.68
C ASN A 50 1.53 -9.47 -27.83
N VAL A 51 0.57 -10.32 -28.18
CA VAL A 51 0.78 -11.77 -28.36
C VAL A 51 1.22 -12.10 -29.79
N VAL A 52 0.97 -11.21 -30.76
CA VAL A 52 1.26 -11.44 -32.18
C VAL A 52 2.76 -11.67 -32.44
N GLU A 53 3.63 -10.85 -31.87
CA GLU A 53 5.08 -11.03 -32.01
C GLU A 53 5.55 -12.34 -31.39
N LEU A 54 5.04 -12.67 -30.20
CA LEU A 54 5.34 -13.93 -29.51
C LEU A 54 4.82 -15.13 -30.30
N LYS A 55 3.64 -15.02 -30.91
CA LYS A 55 3.05 -16.04 -31.79
C LYS A 55 3.97 -16.33 -32.98
N ASN A 56 4.40 -15.29 -33.68
CA ASN A 56 5.31 -15.42 -34.83
C ASN A 56 6.66 -16.02 -34.42
N SER A 57 7.17 -15.65 -33.23
CA SER A 57 8.40 -16.23 -32.68
C SER A 57 8.23 -17.72 -32.35
N ILE A 58 7.12 -18.12 -31.72
CA ILE A 58 6.82 -19.52 -31.39
C ILE A 58 6.62 -20.35 -32.66
N GLU A 59 6.01 -19.77 -33.70
CA GLU A 59 5.86 -20.43 -34.99
C GLU A 59 7.21 -20.71 -35.66
N LEU A 60 8.12 -19.72 -35.66
CA LEU A 60 9.41 -19.83 -36.34
C LEU A 60 10.44 -20.67 -35.55
N LEU A 61 10.50 -20.48 -34.23
CA LEU A 61 11.57 -21.00 -33.38
C LEU A 61 11.09 -22.12 -32.43
N GLY A 62 9.79 -22.38 -32.38
CA GLY A 62 9.19 -23.28 -31.38
C GLY A 62 9.08 -22.66 -29.98
N LEU A 63 8.43 -23.39 -29.08
CA LEU A 63 8.24 -22.96 -27.69
C LEU A 63 9.55 -23.11 -26.90
N GLN A 64 10.22 -21.99 -26.63
CA GLN A 64 11.50 -21.97 -25.91
C GLN A 64 11.37 -22.21 -24.39
N GLN A 65 10.26 -21.77 -23.80
CA GLN A 65 9.98 -21.94 -22.39
C GLN A 65 8.64 -22.67 -22.22
N ASN A 66 8.66 -23.79 -21.50
CA ASN A 66 7.48 -24.62 -21.25
C ASN A 66 6.44 -23.92 -20.38
N LEU A 67 5.17 -24.28 -20.54
CA LEU A 67 4.10 -23.84 -19.64
C LEU A 67 4.23 -24.54 -18.28
N VAL A 68 3.77 -23.89 -17.22
CA VAL A 68 3.66 -24.52 -15.89
C VAL A 68 2.20 -24.64 -15.55
N VAL A 69 1.77 -25.84 -15.19
CA VAL A 69 0.36 -26.16 -14.99
C VAL A 69 0.13 -26.95 -13.70
N LYS A 70 -1.06 -26.82 -13.13
CA LYS A 70 -1.56 -27.63 -12.03
C LYS A 70 -2.63 -28.59 -12.57
N LYS A 71 -2.67 -29.82 -12.09
CA LYS A 71 -3.75 -30.74 -12.39
C LYS A 71 -5.01 -30.35 -11.61
N THR A 72 -6.17 -30.34 -12.27
CA THR A 72 -7.50 -30.10 -11.69
C THR A 72 -8.45 -31.25 -12.05
N GLU A 73 -9.68 -31.24 -11.52
CA GLU A 73 -10.68 -32.28 -11.83
C GLU A 73 -11.04 -32.31 -13.33
N ASP A 74 -11.07 -31.14 -13.97
CA ASP A 74 -11.47 -30.96 -15.38
C ASP A 74 -10.30 -30.84 -16.38
N GLY A 75 -9.07 -31.18 -15.97
CA GLY A 75 -7.88 -31.08 -16.83
C GLY A 75 -6.72 -30.38 -16.14
N TYR A 76 -6.24 -29.28 -16.72
CA TYR A 76 -5.06 -28.56 -16.23
C TYR A 76 -5.27 -27.05 -16.20
N GLU A 77 -4.88 -26.43 -15.10
CA GLU A 77 -4.89 -24.97 -14.92
C GLU A 77 -3.49 -24.40 -15.14
N ILE A 78 -3.38 -23.35 -15.94
CA ILE A 78 -2.10 -22.68 -16.24
C ILE A 78 -1.71 -21.79 -15.08
N ILE A 79 -0.61 -22.14 -14.41
CA ILE A 79 0.04 -21.32 -13.39
C ILE A 79 0.92 -20.26 -14.05
N ALA A 80 1.71 -20.66 -15.06
CA ALA A 80 2.66 -19.76 -15.73
C ALA A 80 2.65 -19.95 -17.25
N GLY A 81 2.78 -18.83 -17.96
CA GLY A 81 2.90 -18.80 -19.41
C GLY A 81 1.62 -18.45 -20.17
N HIS A 82 0.69 -17.70 -19.56
CA HIS A 82 -0.59 -17.31 -20.16
C HIS A 82 -0.46 -16.68 -21.56
N ARG A 83 0.53 -15.81 -21.80
CA ARG A 83 0.80 -15.24 -23.13
C ARG A 83 1.27 -16.30 -24.14
N ARG A 84 2.10 -17.26 -23.72
CA ARG A 84 2.55 -18.39 -24.55
C ARG A 84 1.39 -19.31 -24.88
N TYR A 85 0.53 -19.63 -23.91
CA TYR A 85 -0.70 -20.37 -24.15
C TYR A 85 -1.61 -19.66 -25.16
N LYS A 86 -1.84 -18.35 -25.00
CA LYS A 86 -2.65 -17.57 -25.94
C LYS A 86 -2.07 -17.60 -27.36
N ALA A 87 -0.76 -17.46 -27.51
CA ALA A 87 -0.07 -17.59 -28.79
C ALA A 87 -0.23 -19.00 -29.40
N LEU A 88 0.00 -20.05 -28.62
CA LEU A 88 -0.13 -21.45 -29.04
C LEU A 88 -1.57 -21.75 -29.47
N LYS A 89 -2.56 -21.24 -28.73
CA LYS A 89 -3.98 -21.42 -29.02
C LYS A 89 -4.37 -20.76 -30.34
N MET A 90 -3.88 -19.54 -30.60
CA MET A 90 -4.07 -18.89 -31.90
C MET A 90 -3.46 -19.71 -33.04
N LEU A 91 -2.25 -20.25 -32.87
CA LEU A 91 -1.60 -21.09 -33.89
C LEU A 91 -2.39 -22.39 -34.15
N PHE A 92 -2.92 -23.01 -33.10
CA PHE A 92 -3.76 -24.20 -33.22
C PHE A 92 -5.09 -23.90 -33.92
N GLU A 93 -5.76 -22.79 -33.57
CA GLU A 93 -7.00 -22.32 -34.22
C GLU A 93 -6.79 -21.93 -35.69
N GLU A 94 -5.59 -21.48 -36.06
CA GLU A 94 -5.15 -21.27 -37.45
C GLU A 94 -4.93 -22.58 -38.24
N GLY A 95 -5.12 -23.75 -37.61
CA GLY A 95 -5.05 -25.07 -38.23
C GLY A 95 -3.69 -25.75 -38.15
N LYS A 96 -2.72 -25.18 -37.41
CA LYS A 96 -1.39 -25.78 -37.23
C LYS A 96 -1.42 -26.86 -36.15
N LYS A 97 -1.61 -28.11 -36.59
CA LYS A 97 -1.73 -29.29 -35.70
C LYS A 97 -0.47 -29.58 -34.88
N ASP A 98 0.68 -29.09 -35.28
CA ASP A 98 1.94 -29.24 -34.53
C ASP A 98 1.88 -28.61 -33.12
N PHE A 99 0.90 -27.72 -32.88
CA PHE A 99 0.67 -27.07 -31.58
C PHE A 99 -0.50 -27.70 -30.78
N GLU A 100 -1.03 -28.85 -31.20
CA GLU A 100 -2.09 -29.56 -30.49
C GLU A 100 -1.64 -30.04 -29.10
N TYR A 101 -0.38 -30.48 -28.97
CA TYR A 101 0.20 -30.95 -27.71
C TYR A 101 1.31 -30.01 -27.24
N VAL A 102 1.10 -29.39 -26.09
CA VAL A 102 2.01 -28.40 -25.52
C VAL A 102 2.87 -29.05 -24.43
N PRO A 103 4.21 -28.92 -24.47
CA PRO A 103 5.06 -29.41 -23.40
C PRO A 103 4.87 -28.55 -22.14
N CYS A 104 4.34 -29.17 -21.10
CA CYS A 104 4.01 -28.53 -19.84
C CYS A 104 4.80 -29.17 -18.68
N LYS A 105 5.20 -28.36 -17.72
CA LYS A 105 5.65 -28.83 -16.41
C LYS A 105 4.42 -28.95 -15.51
N VAL A 106 4.09 -30.17 -15.09
CA VAL A 106 2.99 -30.42 -14.14
C VAL A 106 3.54 -30.27 -12.72
N GLU A 107 3.02 -29.30 -11.98
CA GLU A 107 3.40 -29.03 -10.60
C GLU A 107 2.51 -29.84 -9.64
N SER A 108 3.08 -30.30 -8.52
CA SER A 108 2.36 -31.09 -7.52
C SER A 108 1.74 -30.19 -6.45
N GLU A 109 0.52 -30.51 -6.00
CA GLU A 109 -0.25 -29.71 -5.02
C GLU A 109 0.47 -29.38 -3.70
N LYS A 110 1.47 -30.18 -3.33
CA LYS A 110 2.23 -29.99 -2.07
C LYS A 110 3.02 -28.69 -1.99
N ASP A 111 3.18 -27.95 -3.09
CA ASP A 111 3.97 -26.72 -3.13
C ASP A 111 3.19 -25.48 -3.63
N ALA A 112 1.85 -25.50 -3.66
CA ALA A 112 1.04 -24.42 -4.28
C ALA A 112 1.38 -22.98 -3.82
N LEU A 113 1.68 -22.77 -2.53
CA LEU A 113 2.14 -21.49 -1.99
C LEU A 113 3.53 -21.09 -2.53
N LYS A 114 4.45 -22.05 -2.64
CA LYS A 114 5.78 -21.84 -3.23
C LYS A 114 5.70 -21.63 -4.73
N ASP A 115 4.74 -22.26 -5.41
CA ASP A 115 4.53 -22.09 -6.84
C ASP A 115 4.03 -20.67 -7.15
N LYS A 116 3.08 -20.16 -6.35
CA LYS A 116 2.65 -18.75 -6.44
C LYS A 116 3.82 -17.79 -6.17
N LEU A 117 4.66 -18.11 -5.18
CA LEU A 117 5.88 -17.34 -4.89
C LEU A 117 6.87 -17.36 -6.08
N LEU A 118 7.14 -18.54 -6.64
CA LEU A 118 8.04 -18.72 -7.78
C LEU A 118 7.51 -18.02 -9.03
N LEU A 119 6.20 -18.06 -9.27
CA LEU A 119 5.53 -17.36 -10.35
C LEU A 119 5.76 -15.85 -10.25
N ILE A 120 5.54 -15.27 -9.06
CA ILE A 120 5.75 -13.85 -8.80
C ILE A 120 7.21 -13.47 -9.04
N ILE A 121 8.16 -14.25 -8.53
CA ILE A 121 9.60 -13.98 -8.67
C ILE A 121 10.06 -14.12 -10.13
N THR A 122 9.61 -15.16 -10.83
CA THR A 122 10.02 -15.38 -12.23
C THR A 122 9.52 -14.22 -13.10
N ASN A 123 8.27 -13.78 -12.89
CA ASN A 123 7.71 -12.64 -13.62
C ASN A 123 8.35 -11.30 -13.25
N SER A 124 8.82 -11.09 -12.01
CA SER A 124 9.52 -9.84 -11.63
C SER A 124 10.85 -9.65 -12.38
N THR A 125 11.51 -10.74 -12.79
CA THR A 125 12.81 -10.70 -13.48
C THR A 125 12.74 -10.74 -15.00
N ALA A 126 11.59 -11.11 -15.59
CA ALA A 126 11.51 -11.47 -17.00
C ALA A 126 11.25 -10.29 -17.96
N ARG A 127 10.66 -9.19 -17.50
CA ARG A 127 10.35 -8.00 -18.31
C ARG A 127 10.19 -6.75 -17.46
N GLU A 128 10.16 -5.57 -18.08
CA GLU A 128 9.66 -4.37 -17.42
C GLU A 128 8.16 -4.50 -17.14
N LEU A 129 7.81 -4.43 -15.85
CA LEU A 129 6.43 -4.42 -15.36
C LEU A 129 5.92 -2.97 -15.30
N THR A 130 4.62 -2.77 -15.56
CA THR A 130 3.99 -1.47 -15.32
C THR A 130 3.94 -1.14 -13.83
N ASP A 131 3.77 0.13 -13.48
CA ASP A 131 3.66 0.54 -12.07
C ASP A 131 2.46 -0.10 -11.36
N TYR A 132 1.36 -0.30 -12.08
CA TYR A 132 0.21 -1.05 -11.61
C TYR A 132 0.57 -2.52 -11.33
N GLU A 133 1.21 -3.19 -12.29
CA GLU A 133 1.64 -4.59 -12.13
C GLU A 133 2.59 -4.77 -10.95
N LYS A 134 3.53 -3.84 -10.74
CA LYS A 134 4.43 -3.84 -9.57
C LYS A 134 3.68 -3.68 -8.25
N THR A 135 2.66 -2.82 -8.22
CA THR A 135 1.84 -2.57 -7.03
C THR A 135 1.04 -3.82 -6.66
N VAL A 136 0.34 -4.43 -7.62
CA VAL A 136 -0.41 -5.68 -7.42
C VAL A 136 0.53 -6.83 -7.05
N GLN A 137 1.72 -6.88 -7.64
CA GLN A 137 2.72 -7.89 -7.30
C GLN A 137 3.17 -7.78 -5.84
N ALA A 138 3.42 -6.56 -5.35
CA ALA A 138 3.80 -6.32 -3.95
C ALA A 138 2.68 -6.71 -2.98
N GLU A 139 1.42 -6.41 -3.33
CA GLU A 139 0.23 -6.83 -2.57
C GLU A 139 0.13 -8.36 -2.47
N LYS A 140 0.07 -9.06 -3.62
CA LYS A 140 -0.05 -10.52 -3.64
C LYS A 140 1.11 -11.22 -2.95
N LEU A 141 2.34 -10.71 -3.13
CA LEU A 141 3.50 -11.27 -2.47
C LEU A 141 3.42 -11.11 -0.94
N LYS A 142 2.95 -9.96 -0.47
CA LYS A 142 2.73 -9.71 0.96
C LYS A 142 1.67 -10.64 1.54
N GLU A 143 0.57 -10.85 0.84
CA GLU A 143 -0.49 -11.79 1.25
C GLU A 143 0.07 -13.22 1.39
N LEU A 144 0.74 -13.71 0.36
CA LEU A 144 1.34 -15.05 0.34
C LEU A 144 2.38 -15.23 1.45
N LEU A 145 3.27 -14.25 1.65
CA LEU A 145 4.27 -14.31 2.72
C LEU A 145 3.63 -14.21 4.11
N THR A 146 2.53 -13.48 4.24
CA THR A 146 1.77 -13.39 5.50
C THR A 146 1.12 -14.73 5.82
N GLU A 147 0.55 -15.41 4.81
CA GLU A 147 0.00 -16.76 4.95
C GLU A 147 1.11 -17.78 5.26
N TYR A 148 2.21 -17.76 4.52
CA TYR A 148 3.34 -18.64 4.72
C TYR A 148 3.94 -18.46 6.13
N LYS A 149 4.00 -17.23 6.65
CA LYS A 149 4.48 -16.94 8.00
C LYS A 149 3.57 -17.49 9.12
N LYS A 150 2.30 -17.82 8.82
CA LYS A 150 1.42 -18.52 9.76
C LYS A 150 1.76 -20.02 9.84
N GLN A 151 2.21 -20.60 8.73
CA GLN A 151 2.54 -22.02 8.63
C GLN A 151 3.99 -22.29 9.08
N GLU A 152 4.91 -21.38 8.74
CA GLU A 152 6.35 -21.49 8.95
C GLU A 152 6.91 -20.30 9.75
N LYS A 153 7.94 -20.54 10.57
CA LYS A 153 8.60 -19.45 11.32
C LYS A 153 9.54 -18.65 10.42
N ILE A 154 8.99 -17.68 9.69
CA ILE A 154 9.79 -16.72 8.92
C ILE A 154 10.27 -15.57 9.82
N PRO A 155 11.59 -15.32 9.94
CA PRO A 155 12.12 -14.19 10.71
C PRO A 155 11.92 -12.86 9.96
N GLY A 156 11.67 -11.79 10.71
CA GLY A 156 11.59 -10.42 10.17
C GLY A 156 10.19 -9.91 9.86
N ARG A 157 10.10 -8.66 9.40
CA ARG A 157 8.84 -8.00 9.01
C ARG A 157 8.53 -8.37 7.56
N VAL A 158 7.28 -8.72 7.27
CA VAL A 158 6.84 -9.14 5.92
C VAL A 158 7.17 -8.06 4.87
N ARG A 159 6.96 -6.78 5.18
CA ARG A 159 7.28 -5.67 4.27
C ARG A 159 8.75 -5.62 3.87
N GLU A 160 9.68 -5.87 4.81
CA GLU A 160 11.12 -5.90 4.52
C GLU A 160 11.47 -7.08 3.61
N ILE A 161 10.85 -8.23 3.86
CA ILE A 161 11.02 -9.41 3.00
C ILE A 161 10.53 -9.10 1.59
N VAL A 162 9.32 -8.56 1.43
CA VAL A 162 8.77 -8.16 0.11
C VAL A 162 9.72 -7.20 -0.61
N ALA A 163 10.26 -6.21 0.10
CA ALA A 163 11.21 -5.24 -0.44
C ALA A 163 12.50 -5.93 -0.95
N ASP A 164 13.06 -6.85 -0.16
CA ASP A 164 14.23 -7.64 -0.55
C ASP A 164 13.94 -8.52 -1.78
N ILE A 165 12.78 -9.19 -1.83
CA ILE A 165 12.38 -10.06 -2.94
C ILE A 165 12.22 -9.28 -4.25
N LEU A 166 11.58 -8.11 -4.19
CA LEU A 166 11.32 -7.26 -5.35
C LEU A 166 12.47 -6.29 -5.66
N ASN A 167 13.60 -6.42 -4.97
CA ASN A 167 14.77 -5.56 -5.09
C ASN A 167 14.42 -4.05 -5.06
N THR A 168 13.59 -3.67 -4.09
CA THR A 168 13.12 -2.29 -3.88
C THR A 168 13.24 -1.91 -2.40
N SER A 169 12.81 -0.71 -2.03
CA SER A 169 12.85 -0.25 -0.64
C SER A 169 11.56 -0.51 0.12
N SER A 170 11.65 -0.71 1.43
CA SER A 170 10.49 -0.82 2.33
C SER A 170 9.54 0.39 2.21
N SER A 171 10.08 1.59 1.96
CA SER A 171 9.30 2.80 1.70
C SER A 171 8.49 2.73 0.39
N GLN A 172 9.05 2.13 -0.67
CA GLN A 172 8.32 1.91 -1.93
C GLN A 172 7.21 0.87 -1.75
N ILE A 173 7.44 -0.19 -0.97
CA ILE A 173 6.39 -1.15 -0.63
C ILE A 173 5.29 -0.47 0.19
N ALA A 174 5.63 0.35 1.18
CA ALA A 174 4.64 1.11 1.96
C ALA A 174 3.79 2.05 1.09
N ARG A 175 4.42 2.67 0.08
CA ARG A 175 3.75 3.51 -0.90
C ARG A 175 2.75 2.72 -1.76
N MET A 176 3.16 1.54 -2.26
CA MET A 176 2.30 0.62 -3.00
C MET A 176 1.11 0.14 -2.14
N GLU A 177 1.37 -0.18 -0.86
CA GLU A 177 0.32 -0.54 0.09
C GLU A 177 -0.71 0.59 0.29
N GLY A 178 -0.26 1.85 0.36
CA GLY A 178 -1.18 3.00 0.44
C GLY A 178 -2.11 3.07 -0.77
N ILE A 179 -1.57 2.89 -1.97
CA ILE A 179 -2.34 2.84 -3.22
C ILE A 179 -3.35 1.69 -3.18
N THR A 180 -2.91 0.48 -2.87
CA THR A 180 -3.77 -0.70 -2.81
C THR A 180 -4.94 -0.53 -1.84
N ASN A 181 -4.68 -0.01 -0.64
CA ASN A 181 -5.67 0.00 0.44
C ASN A 181 -6.64 1.18 0.35
N ASN A 182 -6.20 2.34 -0.14
CA ASN A 182 -6.94 3.60 0.03
C ASN A 182 -7.35 4.25 -1.29
N LEU A 183 -6.87 3.78 -2.45
CA LEU A 183 -7.28 4.34 -3.74
C LEU A 183 -8.66 3.79 -4.15
N ILE A 184 -9.59 4.68 -4.52
CA ILE A 184 -10.93 4.29 -4.98
C ILE A 184 -10.88 3.44 -6.27
N PRO A 185 -11.88 2.56 -6.50
CA PRO A 185 -11.92 1.67 -7.67
C PRO A 185 -11.74 2.38 -9.01
N GLU A 186 -12.33 3.56 -9.17
CA GLU A 186 -12.29 4.36 -10.39
C GLU A 186 -10.85 4.79 -10.72
N PHE A 187 -10.11 5.28 -9.73
CA PHE A 187 -8.69 5.60 -9.92
C PHE A 187 -7.79 4.37 -10.02
N LYS A 188 -8.20 3.20 -9.51
CA LYS A 188 -7.48 1.94 -9.72
C LYS A 188 -7.50 1.53 -11.19
N GLU A 189 -8.64 1.67 -11.87
CA GLU A 189 -8.71 1.41 -13.32
C GLU A 189 -7.90 2.44 -14.12
N GLU A 190 -7.97 3.73 -13.76
CA GLU A 190 -7.14 4.76 -14.42
C GLU A 190 -5.63 4.55 -14.20
N PHE A 191 -5.23 4.00 -13.03
CA PHE A 191 -3.85 3.61 -12.75
C PHE A 191 -3.41 2.40 -13.59
N LYS A 192 -4.31 1.42 -13.76
CA LYS A 192 -4.09 0.24 -14.61
C LYS A 192 -3.95 0.61 -16.09
N GLU A 193 -4.72 1.58 -16.56
CA GLU A 193 -4.63 2.14 -17.91
C GLU A 193 -3.45 3.12 -18.11
N ALA A 194 -2.64 3.33 -17.07
CA ALA A 194 -1.50 4.26 -17.06
C ALA A 194 -1.87 5.73 -17.33
N LYS A 195 -3.15 6.12 -17.18
CA LYS A 195 -3.61 7.52 -17.23
C LYS A 195 -3.22 8.29 -15.96
N VAL A 196 -3.11 7.57 -14.85
CA VAL A 196 -2.60 8.05 -13.56
C VAL A 196 -1.25 7.37 -13.29
N ASN A 197 -0.19 8.15 -13.07
CA ASN A 197 1.10 7.56 -12.69
C ASN A 197 1.17 7.20 -11.19
N ILE A 198 2.13 6.37 -10.78
CA ILE A 198 2.28 5.92 -9.38
C ILE A 198 2.44 7.07 -8.36
N SER A 199 2.87 8.26 -8.78
CA SER A 199 3.02 9.44 -7.92
C SER A 199 1.72 10.16 -7.69
N ALA A 200 0.92 10.33 -8.74
CA ALA A 200 -0.45 10.80 -8.62
C ALA A 200 -1.31 9.79 -7.82
N ALA A 201 -1.23 8.50 -8.15
CA ALA A 201 -1.97 7.44 -7.46
C ALA A 201 -1.68 7.42 -5.94
N HIS A 202 -0.41 7.52 -5.55
CA HIS A 202 -0.07 7.58 -4.13
C HIS A 202 -0.60 8.86 -3.46
N GLU A 203 -0.44 10.03 -4.07
CA GLU A 203 -0.95 11.28 -3.49
C GLU A 203 -2.47 11.21 -3.32
N LEU A 204 -3.20 10.70 -4.31
CA LEU A 204 -4.65 10.46 -4.25
C LEU A 204 -5.02 9.53 -3.09
N SER A 205 -4.27 8.44 -2.89
CA SER A 205 -4.49 7.49 -1.80
C SER A 205 -4.27 8.08 -0.38
N THR A 206 -3.71 9.29 -0.28
CA THR A 206 -3.60 10.03 0.99
C THR A 206 -4.82 10.90 1.30
N LEU A 207 -5.74 11.05 0.34
CA LEU A 207 -6.94 11.87 0.46
C LEU A 207 -8.13 11.03 0.94
N PRO A 208 -9.10 11.63 1.65
CA PRO A 208 -10.37 10.97 1.95
C PRO A 208 -11.09 10.53 0.67
N GLU A 209 -11.85 9.44 0.73
CA GLU A 209 -12.58 8.90 -0.44
C GLU A 209 -13.49 9.94 -1.11
N GLU A 210 -14.22 10.74 -0.32
CA GLU A 210 -15.07 11.83 -0.83
C GLU A 210 -14.28 12.83 -1.68
N THR A 211 -13.07 13.15 -1.24
CA THR A 211 -12.17 14.04 -1.98
C THR A 211 -11.65 13.37 -3.24
N GLN A 212 -11.32 12.09 -3.18
CA GLN A 212 -10.92 11.33 -4.37
C GLN A 212 -12.04 11.35 -5.42
N GLN A 213 -13.30 11.19 -5.01
CA GLN A 213 -14.44 11.23 -5.95
C GLN A 213 -14.59 12.60 -6.63
N VAL A 214 -14.47 13.69 -5.87
CA VAL A 214 -14.50 15.07 -6.44
C VAL A 214 -13.38 15.26 -7.46
N VAL A 215 -12.18 14.78 -7.14
CA VAL A 215 -11.05 14.84 -8.09
C VAL A 215 -11.37 13.98 -9.32
N PHE A 216 -11.92 12.78 -9.15
CA PHE A 216 -12.23 11.89 -10.28
C PHE A 216 -13.22 12.55 -11.26
N GLU A 217 -14.31 13.12 -10.75
CA GLU A 217 -15.34 13.80 -11.57
C GLU A 217 -14.79 14.98 -12.39
N GLU A 218 -13.82 15.72 -11.85
CA GLU A 218 -13.20 16.85 -12.55
C GLU A 218 -12.14 16.45 -13.58
N PHE A 219 -11.61 15.23 -13.47
CA PHE A 219 -10.49 14.75 -14.29
C PHE A 219 -10.87 13.66 -15.29
N LYS A 220 -12.04 13.03 -15.17
CA LYS A 220 -12.51 12.00 -16.12
C LYS A 220 -12.46 12.45 -17.59
N ASP A 221 -12.59 13.75 -17.86
CA ASP A 221 -12.58 14.31 -19.22
C ASP A 221 -11.22 14.85 -19.68
N LYS A 222 -10.20 14.90 -18.80
CA LYS A 222 -8.89 15.55 -19.07
C LYS A 222 -7.79 14.58 -19.55
N GLY A 223 -8.08 13.28 -19.57
CA GLY A 223 -7.19 12.25 -20.11
C GLY A 223 -6.10 11.80 -19.13
N GLN A 224 -5.10 12.64 -18.84
CA GLN A 224 -3.99 12.28 -17.94
C GLN A 224 -3.97 13.16 -16.69
N LEU A 225 -3.72 12.53 -15.53
CA LEU A 225 -3.65 13.21 -14.24
C LEU A 225 -2.23 13.15 -13.68
N SER A 226 -1.62 14.33 -13.49
CA SER A 226 -0.29 14.43 -12.89
C SER A 226 -0.34 14.67 -11.38
N ILE A 227 0.76 14.40 -10.69
CA ILE A 227 0.90 14.72 -9.26
C ILE A 227 0.72 16.21 -8.96
N LYS A 228 1.07 17.09 -9.92
CA LYS A 228 0.92 18.54 -9.73
C LYS A 228 -0.55 18.93 -9.64
N ASP A 229 -1.38 18.30 -10.47
CA ASP A 229 -2.81 18.55 -10.53
C ASP A 229 -3.50 18.09 -9.24
N VAL A 230 -3.13 16.90 -8.75
CA VAL A 230 -3.61 16.37 -7.46
C VAL A 230 -3.23 17.30 -6.31
N ARG A 231 -1.99 17.80 -6.29
CA ARG A 231 -1.51 18.73 -5.25
C ARG A 231 -2.19 20.09 -5.33
N ALA A 232 -2.39 20.62 -6.53
CA ALA A 232 -3.11 21.88 -6.72
C ALA A 232 -4.54 21.76 -6.18
N LYS A 233 -5.24 20.67 -6.52
CA LYS A 233 -6.60 20.43 -6.05
C LYS A 233 -6.68 20.25 -4.53
N LYS A 234 -5.71 19.53 -3.94
CA LYS A 234 -5.58 19.39 -2.49
C LYS A 234 -5.46 20.75 -1.79
N GLU A 235 -4.67 21.67 -2.35
CA GLU A 235 -4.53 23.03 -1.81
C GLU A 235 -5.76 23.91 -2.05
N GLU A 236 -6.47 23.75 -3.17
CA GLU A 236 -7.76 24.40 -3.42
C GLU A 236 -8.81 23.97 -2.42
N LEU A 237 -8.99 22.66 -2.21
CA LEU A 237 -9.96 22.11 -1.26
C LEU A 237 -9.66 22.53 0.18
N LYS A 238 -8.37 22.61 0.56
CA LYS A 238 -7.97 23.20 1.84
C LYS A 238 -8.41 24.66 1.92
N LYS A 239 -8.14 25.49 0.90
CA LYS A 239 -8.55 26.90 0.90
C LYS A 239 -10.07 27.08 0.91
N GLU A 240 -10.83 26.20 0.26
CA GLU A 240 -12.28 26.21 0.28
C GLU A 240 -12.84 25.80 1.64
N SER A 241 -12.24 24.82 2.32
CA SER A 241 -12.63 24.48 3.70
C SER A 241 -12.40 25.63 4.68
N VAL A 242 -11.31 26.39 4.51
CA VAL A 242 -11.01 27.58 5.31
C VAL A 242 -11.98 28.72 4.97
N ARG A 243 -12.22 29.00 3.68
CA ARG A 243 -13.18 30.03 3.24
C ARG A 243 -14.63 29.73 3.60
N SER A 244 -15.03 28.46 3.63
CA SER A 244 -16.37 28.05 4.02
C SER A 244 -16.59 28.21 5.53
N ASN A 245 -15.54 27.96 6.33
CA ASN A 245 -15.53 28.29 7.75
C ASN A 245 -15.59 29.81 8.00
N ASP A 246 -14.91 30.63 7.19
CA ASP A 246 -14.99 32.09 7.28
C ASP A 246 -16.38 32.64 6.87
N LYS A 247 -17.00 32.09 5.82
CA LYS A 247 -18.36 32.50 5.40
C LYS A 247 -19.46 32.08 6.38
N HIS A 248 -19.28 30.97 7.10
CA HIS A 248 -20.17 30.60 8.20
C HIS A 248 -20.09 31.57 9.39
N ILE A 249 -18.95 32.24 9.59
CA ILE A 249 -18.78 33.29 10.62
C ILE A 249 -19.45 34.61 10.20
N GLU A 250 -19.53 34.92 8.91
CA GLU A 250 -20.20 36.15 8.42
C GLU A 250 -21.72 36.01 8.33
N LYS A 251 -22.26 34.86 7.86
CA LYS A 251 -23.72 34.65 7.77
C LYS A 251 -24.41 34.46 9.13
N SER A 252 -23.68 34.07 10.18
CA SER A 252 -24.24 33.92 11.53
C SER A 252 -24.37 35.24 12.30
N LYS A 253 -24.15 36.40 11.68
CA LYS A 253 -24.36 37.71 12.33
C LYS A 253 -25.79 38.24 12.22
N GLU A 254 -26.62 37.71 11.31
CA GLU A 254 -27.97 38.27 11.08
C GLU A 254 -29.13 37.43 11.63
N GLU A 255 -29.00 36.13 11.88
CA GLU A 255 -30.01 35.34 12.62
C GLU A 255 -29.35 34.21 13.42
N VAL A 256 -29.12 34.41 14.73
CA VAL A 256 -28.78 33.32 15.66
C VAL A 256 -29.68 33.41 16.88
N VAL A 257 -30.64 32.48 16.92
CA VAL A 257 -31.26 32.03 18.17
C VAL A 257 -30.15 31.47 19.06
N ASN A 258 -30.07 32.02 20.25
CA ASN A 258 -29.00 31.90 21.23
C ASN A 258 -28.79 30.44 21.70
N LEU A 259 -27.74 29.79 21.19
CA LEU A 259 -27.15 28.58 21.78
C LEU A 259 -25.70 28.89 22.19
N PRO A 260 -25.29 28.57 23.44
CA PRO A 260 -24.05 29.08 24.00
C PRO A 260 -22.82 28.50 23.31
N ARG A 261 -22.05 29.39 22.67
CA ARG A 261 -20.74 29.12 22.08
C ARG A 261 -19.73 28.86 23.21
N PHE A 262 -19.14 27.66 23.25
CA PHE A 262 -18.05 27.39 24.18
C PHE A 262 -16.83 28.23 23.78
N LYS A 263 -16.43 29.17 24.64
CA LYS A 263 -15.25 30.01 24.42
C LYS A 263 -13.99 29.15 24.42
N THR A 264 -13.07 29.41 23.49
CA THR A 264 -11.74 28.79 23.51
C THR A 264 -10.95 29.27 24.73
N ASN A 265 -9.95 28.50 25.20
CA ASN A 265 -9.13 28.89 26.35
C ASN A 265 -8.48 30.28 26.18
N PHE A 266 -8.17 30.68 24.95
CA PHE A 266 -7.62 31.99 24.64
C PHE A 266 -8.65 33.12 24.80
N GLU A 267 -9.88 32.91 24.31
CA GLU A 267 -10.99 33.86 24.45
C GLU A 267 -11.50 33.98 25.90
N ILE A 268 -11.31 32.94 26.72
CA ILE A 268 -11.61 32.98 28.16
C ILE A 268 -10.58 33.87 28.88
N VAL A 269 -9.31 33.82 28.48
CA VAL A 269 -8.19 34.43 29.21
C VAL A 269 -7.90 35.85 28.76
N LYS A 270 -8.16 36.21 27.50
CA LYS A 270 -7.83 37.52 26.91
C LYS A 270 -8.47 38.71 27.63
N ASP A 271 -9.67 38.54 28.17
CA ASP A 271 -10.43 39.60 28.81
C ASP A 271 -10.36 39.56 30.35
N LEU A 272 -9.58 38.64 30.93
CA LEU A 272 -9.44 38.55 32.39
C LEU A 272 -8.54 39.67 32.91
N THR A 273 -8.98 40.29 33.99
CA THR A 273 -8.10 41.15 34.78
C THR A 273 -6.95 40.32 35.37
N THR A 274 -5.84 40.97 35.72
CA THR A 274 -4.68 40.31 36.38
C THR A 274 -5.10 39.50 37.61
N ASP A 275 -6.12 39.98 38.32
CA ASP A 275 -6.66 39.33 39.51
C ASP A 275 -7.45 38.07 39.17
N GLU A 276 -8.29 38.10 38.14
CA GLU A 276 -9.05 36.92 37.69
C GLU A 276 -8.12 35.88 37.04
N LEU A 277 -7.11 36.32 36.29
CA LEU A 277 -6.09 35.47 35.71
C LEU A 277 -5.26 34.76 36.80
N ALA A 278 -4.93 35.47 37.88
CA ALA A 278 -4.23 34.88 39.03
C ALA A 278 -5.06 33.79 39.71
N ILE A 279 -6.38 33.98 39.88
CA ILE A 279 -7.29 32.95 40.42
C ILE A 279 -7.36 31.76 39.45
N PHE A 280 -7.53 32.02 38.15
CA PHE A 280 -7.65 31.00 37.12
C PHE A 280 -6.41 30.09 37.08
N ILE A 281 -5.21 30.67 37.08
CA ILE A 281 -3.94 29.92 37.08
C ILE A 281 -3.75 29.20 38.41
N CYS A 282 -4.02 29.85 39.55
CA CYS A 282 -3.91 29.24 40.88
C CYS A 282 -4.81 28.00 41.01
N SER A 283 -6.02 28.03 40.45
CA SER A 283 -6.96 26.90 40.49
C SER A 283 -6.52 25.68 39.68
N ARG A 284 -5.60 25.86 38.71
CA ARG A 284 -5.12 24.82 37.79
C ARG A 284 -3.66 24.44 38.02
N CYS A 285 -2.94 25.22 38.81
CA CYS A 285 -1.56 24.95 39.18
C CYS A 285 -1.52 23.83 40.22
N SER A 286 -0.84 22.74 39.90
CA SER A 286 -0.52 21.64 40.83
C SER A 286 0.64 21.96 41.78
N GLY A 287 1.24 23.16 41.67
CA GLY A 287 2.38 23.62 42.47
C GLY A 287 2.02 24.40 43.73
N GLY A 288 2.75 24.15 44.80
CA GLY A 288 2.65 24.80 46.12
C GLY A 288 3.08 23.84 47.25
N ASN A 289 3.43 24.37 48.42
CA ASN A 289 3.98 23.59 49.56
C ASN A 289 5.33 22.88 49.25
N GLY A 290 6.24 23.54 48.52
CA GLY A 290 7.61 23.04 48.29
C GLY A 290 7.79 22.13 47.07
N TYR A 291 6.77 22.00 46.20
CA TYR A 291 6.85 21.25 44.94
C TYR A 291 7.02 22.19 43.74
N ALA A 292 7.74 21.73 42.71
CA ALA A 292 7.91 22.45 41.45
C ALA A 292 6.55 22.77 40.81
N GLY A 293 6.32 24.03 40.48
CA GLY A 293 5.08 24.52 39.89
C GLY A 293 5.29 25.16 38.52
N PHE A 294 4.21 25.70 37.96
CA PHE A 294 4.19 26.36 36.66
C PHE A 294 4.96 27.71 36.63
N CYS A 295 5.37 28.22 37.78
CA CYS A 295 6.02 29.52 37.93
C CYS A 295 7.28 29.46 38.78
N ASP A 296 8.22 30.36 38.53
CA ASP A 296 9.51 30.43 39.25
C ASP A 296 9.35 30.87 40.72
N LEU A 297 8.18 31.39 41.10
CA LEU A 297 7.81 31.72 42.47
C LEU A 297 7.08 30.56 43.21
N ALA A 298 6.94 29.39 42.58
CA ALA A 298 6.22 28.26 43.16
C ALA A 298 6.83 27.77 44.49
N ILE A 299 8.14 27.98 44.70
CA ILE A 299 8.83 27.64 45.95
C ILE A 299 8.33 28.49 47.13
N GLU A 300 7.95 29.74 46.89
CA GLU A 300 7.43 30.68 47.90
C GLU A 300 5.91 30.53 48.13
N CYS A 301 5.24 29.72 47.29
CA CYS A 301 3.80 29.50 47.27
C CYS A 301 3.37 28.49 48.36
N LYS A 302 2.75 29.00 49.42
CA LYS A 302 2.18 28.26 50.56
C LYS A 302 0.67 28.38 50.56
N GLY A 303 -0.03 27.39 51.14
CA GLY A 303 -1.50 27.30 51.19
C GLY A 303 -2.27 28.60 51.45
N ASN A 304 -1.71 29.50 52.26
CA ASN A 304 -2.33 30.76 52.68
C ASN A 304 -1.96 32.00 51.82
N ASN A 305 -0.92 31.95 50.97
CA ASN A 305 -0.45 33.09 50.19
C ASN A 305 -0.47 32.84 48.67
N LYS A 306 -1.05 31.71 48.21
CA LYS A 306 -1.01 31.26 46.80
C LYS A 306 -1.47 32.33 45.81
N TYR A 307 -2.55 33.04 46.15
CA TYR A 307 -3.14 34.06 45.28
C TYR A 307 -2.21 35.26 45.06
N GLU A 308 -1.62 35.78 46.12
CA GLU A 308 -0.70 36.93 46.06
C GLU A 308 0.59 36.57 45.31
N ILE A 309 1.08 35.34 45.45
CA ILE A 309 2.24 34.85 44.71
C ILE A 309 1.94 34.74 43.20
N CYS A 310 0.75 34.25 42.82
CA CYS A 310 0.31 34.22 41.42
C CYS A 310 0.20 35.62 40.80
N LYS A 311 -0.37 36.60 41.52
CA LYS A 311 -0.41 38.00 41.08
C LYS A 311 0.98 38.59 40.90
N LYS A 312 1.87 38.37 41.88
CA LYS A 312 3.24 38.87 41.84
C LYS A 312 3.98 38.32 40.61
N TRP A 313 3.88 37.01 40.37
CA TRP A 313 4.47 36.38 39.18
C TRP A 313 3.93 36.95 37.87
N LEU A 314 2.61 37.09 37.74
CA LEU A 314 1.98 37.67 36.53
C LEU A 314 2.47 39.10 36.25
N ARG A 315 2.66 39.91 37.29
CA ARG A 315 3.22 41.27 37.14
C ARG A 315 4.69 41.25 36.70
N THR A 316 5.49 40.29 37.19
CA THR A 316 6.89 40.14 36.76
C THR A 316 7.00 39.71 35.29
N GLN A 317 6.11 38.83 34.82
CA GLN A 317 6.09 38.43 33.40
C GLN A 317 5.66 39.57 32.48
N ALA A 318 4.78 40.46 32.94
CA ALA A 318 4.38 41.66 32.19
C ALA A 318 5.47 42.75 32.13
N GLN A 319 6.47 42.71 33.03
CA GLN A 319 7.59 43.66 33.04
C GLN A 319 8.82 43.15 32.28
N ASN A 320 8.90 41.84 32.00
CA ASN A 320 10.01 41.20 31.32
C ASN A 320 9.78 40.98 29.81
N ASN A 321 8.64 41.47 29.28
CA ASN A 321 8.30 41.54 27.85
C ASN A 321 8.19 43.01 27.43
#